data_AF-A0AAD7RZQ1-F1
#
_entry.id   AF-A0AAD7RZQ1-F1
#
_cell.length_a   1.000
_cell.length_b   1.000
_cell.length_c   1.000
_cell.angle_alpha   90.00
_cell.angle_beta   90.00
_cell.angle_gamma   90.00
#
_symmetry.space_group_name_H-M   'P 1'
#
loop_
_entity.id
_entity.type
_entity.pdbx_description
1 polymer ?
#
loop_
_entity_poly.entity_id
_entity_poly.type
_entity_poly.pdbx_seq_one_letter_code
_entity_poly.pdbx_strand_id
1 'polypeptide(L)'
;MDDITCLLRTAPCTSRLLKTLDKLIIWARMNFKPQKSRSLSLRKGERYDRVTFSIGGEDIPRIVDQPIRSLGRLYTSRLSDKDMGKTILQQLSEGLSKIDSSQLPGKHKVWCYHFTLYPRVMWPLKLCEVTSSAVSWMEAKANSFIRKWLGLPRCFSAAGLYGRNSNYP
;
A
#
# COMPACT_ATOMS: atom_id res chain seq x y z
N MET A 1 18.59 -6.36 -0.95
CA MET A 1 17.67 -5.32 -0.43
C MET A 1 18.54 -4.13 -0.08
N ASP A 2 18.23 -2.96 -0.65
CA ASP A 2 19.01 -1.72 -0.57
C ASP A 2 18.35 -0.65 0.33
N ASP A 3 17.06 -0.79 0.62
CA ASP A 3 16.32 0.14 1.48
C ASP A 3 16.71 -0.02 2.96
N ILE A 4 17.06 1.11 3.61
CA ILE A 4 17.39 1.19 5.03
C ILE A 4 16.47 2.21 5.70
N THR A 5 15.88 1.85 6.84
CA THR A 5 15.11 2.77 7.69
C THR A 5 15.83 2.99 9.01
N CYS A 6 16.12 4.26 9.34
CA CYS A 6 16.72 4.65 10.60
C CYS A 6 15.71 5.40 11.47
N LEU A 7 15.52 4.95 12.71
CA LEU A 7 14.63 5.59 13.68
C LEU A 7 15.45 5.96 14.92
N LEU A 8 15.64 7.26 15.15
CA LEU A 8 16.37 7.77 16.33
C LEU A 8 15.58 8.87 17.02
N ARG A 9 15.84 9.03 18.32
CA ARG A 9 15.13 9.96 19.20
C ARG A 9 15.49 11.43 18.96
N THR A 10 16.68 11.73 18.45
CA THR A 10 17.18 13.10 18.33
C THR A 10 17.82 13.36 16.97
N ALA A 11 17.67 14.60 16.47
CA ALA A 11 18.27 15.02 15.21
C ALA A 11 19.81 14.91 15.21
N PRO A 12 20.55 15.31 16.27
CA PRO A 12 22.00 15.17 16.29
C PRO A 12 22.49 13.71 16.21
N CYS A 13 21.79 12.77 16.84
CA CYS A 13 22.11 11.35 16.71
C CYS A 13 21.89 10.85 15.28
N THR A 14 20.80 11.27 14.65
CA THR A 14 20.49 10.92 13.26
C THR A 14 21.55 11.45 12.31
N SER A 15 21.94 12.72 12.42
CA SER A 15 23.01 13.29 11.58
C SER A 15 24.36 12.59 11.76
N ARG A 16 24.71 12.19 12.99
CA ARG A 16 25.93 11.41 13.24
C ARG A 16 25.85 10.01 12.61
N LEU A 17 24.72 9.33 12.76
CA LEU A 17 24.52 8.02 12.15
C LEU A 17 24.62 8.09 10.62
N LEU A 18 23.94 9.06 9.98
CA LEU A 18 23.99 9.23 8.52
C LEU A 18 25.42 9.47 8.03
N LYS A 19 26.22 10.28 8.73
CA LYS A 19 27.65 10.47 8.42
C LYS A 19 28.46 9.18 8.53
N THR A 20 28.19 8.35 9.54
CA THR A 20 28.88 7.06 9.69
C THR A 20 28.45 6.07 8.60
N LEU A 21 27.15 6.01 8.29
CA LEU A 21 26.62 5.17 7.22
C LEU A 21 27.22 5.55 5.87
N ASP A 22 27.30 6.85 5.57
CA ASP A 22 27.90 7.36 4.33
C ASP A 22 29.35 6.86 4.17
N LYS A 23 30.17 6.98 5.22
CA LYS A 23 31.54 6.48 5.24
C LYS A 23 31.62 4.97 4.99
N LEU A 24 30.76 4.18 5.65
CA LEU A 24 30.75 2.72 5.51
C LEU A 24 30.29 2.28 4.11
N ILE A 25 29.30 2.97 3.55
CA ILE A 25 28.75 2.69 2.23
C ILE A 25 29.74 3.07 1.13
N ILE A 26 30.42 4.21 1.26
CA ILE A 26 31.54 4.61 0.39
C ILE A 26 32.68 3.59 0.47
N TRP A 27 33.04 3.15 1.68
CA TRP A 27 34.06 2.09 1.86
C TRP A 27 33.66 0.79 1.15
N ALA A 28 32.38 0.44 1.17
CA ALA A 28 31.82 -0.70 0.43
C ALA A 28 31.66 -0.44 -1.09
N ARG A 29 32.18 0.67 -1.62
CA ARG A 29 32.06 1.10 -3.03
C ARG A 29 30.61 1.28 -3.49
N MET A 30 29.73 1.69 -2.58
CA MET A 30 28.34 2.04 -2.85
C MET A 30 28.09 3.51 -2.47
N ASN A 31 26.97 4.08 -2.92
CA ASN A 31 26.57 5.44 -2.57
C ASN A 31 25.06 5.49 -2.28
N PHE A 32 24.67 6.31 -1.32
CA PHE A 32 23.26 6.65 -1.13
C PHE A 32 22.76 7.56 -2.24
N LYS A 33 21.46 7.48 -2.55
CA LYS A 33 20.76 8.40 -3.47
C LYS A 33 19.84 9.31 -2.65
N PRO A 34 20.27 10.52 -2.26
CA PRO A 34 19.50 11.45 -1.42
C PRO A 34 18.08 11.70 -1.96
N GLN A 35 17.95 11.83 -3.29
CA GLN A 35 16.67 12.03 -3.97
C GLN A 35 15.69 10.83 -3.85
N LYS A 36 16.18 9.63 -3.52
CA LYS A 36 15.34 8.45 -3.22
C LYS A 36 15.09 8.27 -1.73
N SER A 37 15.87 8.92 -0.87
CA SER A 37 15.71 8.89 0.58
C SER A 37 14.67 9.92 1.03
N ARG A 38 14.03 9.69 2.17
CA ARG A 38 13.20 10.71 2.82
C ARG A 38 13.48 10.83 4.30
N SER A 39 13.29 12.04 4.79
CA SER A 39 13.33 12.33 6.22
C SER A 39 11.94 12.68 6.77
N LEU A 40 11.70 12.24 8.01
CA LEU A 40 10.55 12.61 8.82
C LEU A 40 11.05 12.89 10.24
N SER A 41 10.71 14.07 10.76
CA SER A 41 10.99 14.44 12.14
C SER A 41 9.67 14.65 12.87
N LEU A 42 9.57 14.10 14.08
CA LEU A 42 8.39 14.20 14.93
C LEU A 42 8.79 14.80 16.29
N ARG A 43 7.97 15.69 16.82
CA ARG A 43 8.13 16.28 18.16
C ARG A 43 6.77 16.31 18.85
N LYS A 44 6.65 15.64 20.00
CA LYS A 44 5.40 15.54 20.78
C LYS A 44 4.20 15.01 19.95
N GLY A 45 4.45 14.02 19.09
CA GLY A 45 3.41 13.42 18.25
C GLY A 45 3.05 14.22 16.99
N GLU A 46 3.57 15.43 16.85
CA GLU A 46 3.36 16.27 15.67
C GLU A 46 4.59 16.31 14.78
N ARG A 47 4.35 16.62 13.51
CA ARG A 47 5.41 16.74 12.51
C ARG A 47 6.25 17.99 12.78
N TYR A 48 7.57 17.83 12.73
CA TYR A 48 8.53 18.91 13.01
C TYR A 48 9.45 19.17 11.81
N ASP A 49 8.98 19.99 10.87
CA ASP A 49 9.60 20.13 9.54
C ASP A 49 10.84 21.02 9.50
N ARG A 50 11.23 21.64 10.63
CA ARG A 50 12.38 22.55 10.68
C ARG A 50 13.73 21.83 10.62
N VAL A 51 13.74 20.50 10.72
CA VAL A 51 14.95 19.69 10.69
C VAL A 51 15.15 19.14 9.29
N THR A 52 16.33 19.37 8.75
CA THR A 52 16.82 18.76 7.52
C THR A 52 17.99 17.84 7.84
N PHE A 53 18.17 16.83 6.99
CA PHE A 53 19.30 15.91 7.07
C PHE A 53 19.98 15.86 5.71
N SER A 54 21.29 15.67 5.71
CA SER A 54 22.08 15.53 4.49
C SER A 54 22.92 14.25 4.53
N ILE A 55 23.20 13.70 3.36
CA ILE A 55 24.08 12.54 3.15
C ILE A 55 24.84 12.73 1.84
N GLY A 56 26.14 12.43 1.80
CA GLY A 56 26.96 12.69 0.61
C GLY A 56 27.05 14.17 0.19
N GLY A 57 26.79 15.12 1.10
CA GLY A 57 26.80 16.55 0.80
C GLY A 57 25.50 17.12 0.20
N GLU A 58 24.50 16.27 -0.06
CA GLU A 58 23.18 16.67 -0.56
C GLU A 58 22.11 16.56 0.53
N ASP A 59 21.09 17.41 0.46
CA ASP A 59 19.95 17.37 1.37
C ASP A 59 18.97 16.24 1.01
N ILE A 60 18.53 15.52 2.04
CA ILE A 60 17.49 14.50 1.93
C ILE A 60 16.12 15.19 1.97
N PRO A 61 15.29 15.07 0.93
CA PRO A 61 13.96 15.67 0.91
C PRO A 61 13.10 15.20 2.07
N ARG A 62 12.30 16.10 2.65
CA ARG A 62 11.33 15.74 3.69
C ARG A 62 10.11 15.09 3.03
N ILE A 63 9.41 14.24 3.78
CA ILE A 63 8.12 13.65 3.32
C ILE A 63 7.10 14.73 2.95
N VAL A 64 7.20 15.92 3.54
CA VAL A 64 6.31 17.06 3.27
C VAL A 64 6.52 17.62 1.87
N ASP A 65 7.77 17.75 1.46
CA ASP A 65 8.12 18.32 0.17
C ASP A 65 7.88 17.29 -0.94
N GLN A 66 8.22 16.04 -0.67
CA GLN A 66 8.07 14.95 -1.62
C GLN A 66 7.60 13.66 -0.90
N PRO A 67 6.39 13.16 -1.18
CA PRO A 67 5.94 11.90 -0.62
C PRO A 67 6.82 10.74 -1.08
N ILE A 68 6.83 9.64 -0.33
CA ILE A 68 7.60 8.43 -0.67
C ILE A 68 6.72 7.20 -0.62
N ARG A 69 6.95 6.29 -1.55
CA ARG A 69 6.39 4.95 -1.51
C ARG A 69 7.43 4.01 -0.92
N SER A 70 7.10 3.37 0.20
CA SER A 70 7.93 2.34 0.83
C SER A 70 7.10 1.06 1.00
N LEU A 71 7.63 -0.07 0.54
CA LEU A 71 6.96 -1.38 0.54
C LEU A 71 5.54 -1.37 -0.06
N GLY A 72 5.27 -0.46 -1.01
CA GLY A 72 3.95 -0.29 -1.62
C GLY A 72 3.00 0.65 -0.88
N ARG A 73 3.32 1.09 0.34
CA ARG A 73 2.57 2.11 1.08
C ARG A 73 3.07 3.51 0.73
N LEU A 74 2.14 4.43 0.46
CA LEU A 74 2.47 5.83 0.18
C LEU A 74 2.43 6.63 1.49
N TYR A 75 3.58 7.17 1.89
CA TYR A 75 3.69 8.09 3.01
C TYR A 75 3.59 9.52 2.49
N THR A 76 2.55 10.21 2.93
CA THR A 76 2.29 11.61 2.60
C THR A 76 2.50 12.50 3.81
N SER A 77 2.51 13.81 3.56
CA SER A 77 2.63 14.86 4.58
C SER A 77 1.56 14.76 5.70
N ARG A 78 0.40 14.17 5.42
CA ARG A 78 -0.71 13.97 6.37
C ARG A 78 -0.50 12.83 7.35
N LEU A 79 0.43 11.90 7.06
CA LEU A 79 0.71 10.70 7.86
C LEU A 79 -0.58 9.92 8.23
N SER A 80 -1.56 9.91 7.34
CA SER A 80 -2.88 9.31 7.58
C SER A 80 -3.29 8.41 6.42
N ASP A 81 -3.90 7.27 6.74
CA ASP A 81 -4.35 6.28 5.76
C ASP A 81 -5.80 6.51 5.28
N LYS A 82 -6.46 7.59 5.72
CA LYS A 82 -7.86 7.89 5.35
C LYS A 82 -8.09 7.89 3.83
N ASP A 83 -7.12 8.39 3.07
CA ASP A 83 -7.20 8.46 1.61
C ASP A 83 -6.83 7.13 0.93
N MET A 84 -6.21 6.19 1.65
CA MET A 84 -5.82 4.89 1.12
C MET A 84 -7.02 4.00 0.85
N GLY A 85 -8.02 3.99 1.73
CA GLY A 85 -9.25 3.21 1.53
C GLY A 85 -9.95 3.58 0.21
N LYS A 86 -9.99 4.86 -0.13
CA LYS A 86 -10.53 5.34 -1.43
C LYS A 86 -9.68 4.86 -2.61
N THR A 87 -8.36 4.91 -2.47
CA THR A 87 -7.42 4.46 -3.51
C THR A 87 -7.57 2.96 -3.79
N ILE A 88 -7.69 2.14 -2.74
CA ILE A 88 -7.90 0.70 -2.85
C ILE A 88 -9.26 0.40 -3.50
N LEU A 89 -10.31 1.13 -3.13
CA LEU A 89 -11.64 0.98 -3.72
C LEU A 89 -11.62 1.32 -5.22
N GLN A 90 -10.89 2.37 -5.61
CA GLN A 90 -10.72 2.76 -7.00
C GLN A 90 -9.98 1.66 -7.78
N GLN A 91 -8.87 1.15 -7.24
CA GLN A 91 -8.12 0.05 -7.84
C GLN A 91 -8.97 -1.21 -8.01
N LEU A 92 -9.77 -1.57 -7.01
CA LEU A 92 -10.71 -2.68 -7.10
C LEU A 92 -11.75 -2.42 -8.20
N SER A 93 -12.33 -1.23 -8.24
CA SER A 93 -13.38 -0.86 -9.20
C SER A 93 -12.87 -0.91 -10.66
N GLU A 94 -11.69 -0.38 -10.91
CA GLU A 94 -11.03 -0.44 -12.22
C GLU A 94 -10.67 -1.87 -12.59
N GLY A 95 -10.14 -2.65 -11.65
CA GLY A 95 -9.82 -4.06 -11.87
C GLY A 95 -11.05 -4.89 -12.23
N LEU A 96 -12.15 -4.72 -11.48
CA LEU A 96 -13.41 -5.41 -11.75
C LEU A 96 -13.97 -5.02 -13.12
N SER A 97 -13.92 -3.74 -13.49
CA SER A 97 -14.39 -3.26 -14.80
C SER A 97 -13.56 -3.82 -15.96
N LYS A 98 -12.24 -3.97 -15.78
CA LYS A 98 -11.34 -4.60 -16.76
C LYS A 98 -11.63 -6.10 -16.92
N ILE A 99 -11.90 -6.81 -15.82
CA ILE A 99 -12.30 -8.22 -15.89
C ILE A 99 -13.67 -8.36 -16.56
N ASP A 100 -14.63 -7.48 -16.22
CA ASP A 100 -15.99 -7.52 -16.76
C ASP A 100 -16.03 -7.26 -18.27
N SER A 101 -15.19 -6.34 -18.76
CA SER A 101 -15.06 -6.03 -20.20
C SER A 101 -14.29 -7.09 -21.00
N SER A 102 -13.66 -8.06 -20.34
CA SER A 102 -13.01 -9.16 -21.05
C SER A 102 -14.04 -10.11 -21.69
N GLN A 103 -13.67 -10.76 -22.80
CA GLN A 103 -14.48 -11.78 -23.50
C GLN A 103 -14.38 -13.17 -22.85
N LEU A 104 -13.95 -13.25 -21.59
CA LEU A 104 -13.80 -14.50 -20.87
C LEU A 104 -15.17 -15.07 -20.43
N PRO A 105 -15.36 -16.40 -20.40
CA PRO A 105 -16.51 -16.99 -19.74
C PRO A 105 -16.57 -16.62 -18.26
N GLY A 106 -17.77 -16.54 -17.69
CA GLY A 106 -18.00 -16.10 -16.31
C GLY A 106 -17.12 -16.77 -15.25
N LYS A 107 -16.97 -18.09 -15.32
CA LYS A 107 -16.07 -18.85 -14.42
C LYS A 107 -14.61 -18.38 -14.47
N HIS A 108 -14.11 -18.02 -15.65
CA HIS A 108 -12.74 -17.53 -15.82
C HIS A 108 -12.60 -16.08 -15.33
N LYS A 109 -13.65 -15.26 -15.43
CA LYS A 109 -13.68 -13.92 -14.80
C LYS A 109 -13.57 -14.02 -13.28
N VAL A 110 -14.31 -14.94 -12.67
CA VAL A 110 -14.21 -15.22 -11.22
C VAL A 110 -12.81 -15.74 -10.86
N TRP A 111 -12.23 -16.62 -11.67
CA TRP A 111 -10.85 -17.08 -11.50
C TRP A 111 -9.85 -15.91 -11.55
N CYS A 112 -9.95 -15.02 -12.54
CA CYS A 112 -9.12 -13.83 -12.63
C CYS A 112 -9.29 -12.94 -11.39
N TYR A 113 -10.51 -12.72 -10.92
CA TYR A 113 -10.74 -11.97 -9.69
C TYR A 113 -9.98 -12.61 -8.51
N HIS A 114 -10.16 -13.91 -8.27
CA HIS A 114 -9.63 -14.59 -7.10
C HIS A 114 -8.09 -14.69 -7.11
N PHE A 115 -7.49 -14.95 -8.28
CA PHE A 115 -6.06 -15.23 -8.38
C PHE A 115 -5.22 -14.04 -8.86
N THR A 116 -5.82 -12.97 -9.37
CA THR A 116 -5.07 -11.80 -9.85
C THR A 116 -5.47 -10.51 -9.13
N LEU A 117 -6.75 -10.14 -9.16
CA LEU A 117 -7.19 -8.86 -8.60
C LEU A 117 -7.21 -8.87 -7.08
N TYR A 118 -7.74 -9.95 -6.48
CA TYR A 118 -7.86 -10.09 -5.04
C TYR A 118 -6.49 -10.03 -4.33
N PRO A 119 -5.45 -10.78 -4.73
CA PRO A 119 -4.13 -10.66 -4.10
C PRO A 119 -3.54 -9.25 -4.23
N ARG A 120 -3.78 -8.59 -5.37
CA ARG A 120 -3.32 -7.23 -5.65
C ARG A 120 -4.00 -6.17 -4.76
N VAL A 121 -5.28 -6.37 -4.43
CA VAL A 121 -6.06 -5.50 -3.52
C VAL A 121 -5.79 -5.86 -2.06
N MET A 122 -5.53 -7.13 -1.77
CA MET A 122 -5.20 -7.62 -0.43
C MET A 122 -3.88 -7.04 0.10
N TRP A 123 -2.88 -6.88 -0.77
CA TRP A 123 -1.59 -6.30 -0.38
C TRP A 123 -1.70 -4.93 0.32
N PRO A 124 -2.33 -3.89 -0.27
CA PRO A 124 -2.48 -2.60 0.40
C PRO A 124 -3.41 -2.65 1.62
N LEU A 125 -4.41 -3.55 1.65
CA LEU A 125 -5.26 -3.77 2.81
C LEU A 125 -4.50 -4.30 4.03
N LYS A 126 -3.44 -5.10 3.82
CA LYS A 126 -2.58 -5.58 4.91
C LYS A 126 -1.64 -4.52 5.46
N LEU A 127 -1.31 -3.50 4.67
CA LEU A 127 -0.32 -2.48 5.01
C LEU A 127 -0.91 -1.21 5.64
N CYS A 128 -2.18 -0.95 5.37
CA CYS A 128 -2.82 0.32 5.68
C CYS A 128 -4.03 0.11 6.58
N GLU A 129 -4.28 1.06 7.47
CA GLU A 129 -5.46 1.03 8.32
C GLU A 129 -6.70 1.46 7.51
N VAL A 130 -7.51 0.49 7.13
CA VAL A 130 -8.75 0.69 6.40
C VAL A 130 -9.92 0.32 7.30
N THR A 131 -10.95 1.16 7.34
CA THR A 131 -12.12 0.92 8.18
C THR A 131 -12.89 -0.31 7.69
N SER A 132 -13.44 -1.09 8.63
CA SER A 132 -14.25 -2.28 8.29
C SER A 132 -15.42 -1.92 7.37
N SER A 133 -16.02 -0.74 7.55
CA SER A 133 -17.07 -0.23 6.67
C SER A 133 -16.60 -0.11 5.21
N ALA A 134 -15.41 0.43 4.96
CA ALA A 134 -14.86 0.55 3.61
C ALA A 134 -14.58 -0.84 2.99
N VAL A 135 -14.10 -1.79 3.80
CA VAL A 135 -13.92 -3.18 3.36
C VAL A 135 -15.26 -3.83 3.00
N SER A 136 -16.32 -3.65 3.81
CA SER A 136 -17.66 -4.16 3.48
C SER A 136 -18.21 -3.59 2.18
N TRP A 137 -17.95 -2.30 1.90
CA TRP A 137 -18.31 -1.68 0.60
C TRP A 137 -17.55 -2.31 -0.57
N MET A 138 -16.24 -2.57 -0.41
CA MET A 138 -15.43 -3.26 -1.40
C MET A 138 -15.95 -4.67 -1.67
N GLU A 139 -16.25 -5.42 -0.62
CA GLU A 139 -16.81 -6.78 -0.70
C GLU A 139 -18.17 -6.78 -1.41
N ALA A 140 -19.09 -5.89 -1.03
CA ALA A 140 -20.40 -5.77 -1.66
C ALA A 140 -20.28 -5.49 -3.17
N LYS A 141 -19.32 -4.63 -3.55
CA LYS A 141 -19.04 -4.34 -4.96
C LYS A 141 -18.51 -5.56 -5.69
N ALA A 142 -17.51 -6.26 -5.15
CA ALA A 142 -16.98 -7.49 -5.74
C ALA A 142 -18.06 -8.58 -5.89
N ASN A 143 -18.89 -8.78 -4.86
CA ASN A 143 -19.99 -9.73 -4.86
C ASN A 143 -21.02 -9.45 -5.97
N SER A 144 -21.30 -8.18 -6.26
CA SER A 144 -22.18 -7.79 -7.37
C SER A 144 -21.65 -8.27 -8.73
N PHE A 145 -20.35 -8.09 -8.98
CA PHE A 145 -19.70 -8.57 -10.21
C PHE A 145 -19.64 -10.10 -10.26
N ILE A 146 -19.29 -10.77 -9.16
CA ILE A 146 -19.23 -12.23 -9.11
C ILE A 146 -20.60 -12.85 -9.42
N ARG A 147 -21.68 -12.32 -8.82
CA ARG A 147 -23.05 -12.79 -9.12
C ARG A 147 -23.39 -12.61 -10.59
N LYS A 148 -23.08 -11.43 -11.17
CA LYS A 148 -23.27 -11.15 -12.60
C LYS A 148 -22.53 -12.16 -13.47
N TRP A 149 -21.26 -12.44 -13.18
CA TRP A 149 -20.44 -13.34 -13.97
C TRP A 149 -20.89 -14.80 -13.88
N LEU A 150 -21.39 -15.23 -12.72
CA LEU A 150 -21.91 -16.58 -12.51
C LEU A 150 -23.37 -16.76 -12.95
N GLY A 151 -24.05 -15.70 -13.39
CA GLY A 151 -25.47 -15.75 -13.76
C GLY A 151 -26.40 -15.93 -12.55
N LEU A 152 -25.96 -15.57 -11.35
CA LEU A 152 -26.73 -15.71 -10.11
C LEU A 152 -27.66 -14.52 -9.88
N PRO A 153 -28.83 -14.72 -9.24
CA PRO A 153 -29.70 -13.63 -8.82
C PRO A 153 -28.99 -12.62 -7.92
N ARG A 154 -29.38 -11.33 -8.00
CA ARG A 154 -28.80 -10.27 -7.16
C ARG A 154 -28.99 -10.52 -5.65
N CYS A 155 -30.09 -11.17 -5.28
CA CYS A 155 -30.44 -11.53 -3.91
C CYS A 155 -29.74 -12.79 -3.38
N PHE A 156 -28.93 -13.47 -4.21
CA PHE A 156 -28.22 -14.67 -3.76
C PHE A 156 -27.35 -14.35 -2.53
N SER A 157 -27.32 -15.24 -1.54
CA SER A 157 -26.59 -14.97 -0.30
C SER A 157 -25.07 -15.01 -0.53
N ALA A 158 -24.32 -14.14 0.16
CA ALA A 158 -22.86 -14.22 0.19
C ALA A 158 -22.38 -15.53 0.85
N ALA A 159 -23.12 -16.04 1.83
CA ALA A 159 -22.84 -17.35 2.45
C ALA A 159 -22.95 -18.49 1.42
N GLY A 160 -23.82 -18.37 0.41
CA GLY A 160 -23.89 -19.32 -0.69
C GLY A 160 -22.75 -19.17 -1.71
N LEU A 161 -22.15 -17.98 -1.84
CA LEU A 161 -21.02 -17.73 -2.74
C LEU A 161 -19.71 -18.32 -2.19
N TYR A 162 -19.50 -18.18 -0.88
CA TYR A 162 -18.25 -18.54 -0.21
C TYR A 162 -18.39 -19.75 0.71
N GLY A 163 -19.59 -20.31 0.80
CA GLY A 163 -19.88 -21.48 1.60
C GLY A 163 -19.04 -22.67 1.15
N ARG A 164 -18.44 -23.36 2.12
CA ARG A 164 -17.79 -24.64 1.86
C ARG A 164 -18.91 -25.66 1.69
N ASN A 165 -19.08 -26.23 0.49
CA ASN A 165 -19.95 -27.39 0.33
C ASN A 165 -19.30 -28.54 1.10
N SER A 166 -19.82 -28.85 2.29
CA SER A 166 -19.40 -30.00 3.10
C SER A 166 -19.92 -31.33 2.55
N ASN A 167 -20.64 -31.32 1.42
CA ASN A 167 -21.28 -32.49 0.84
C ASN A 167 -20.87 -32.65 -0.62
N TYR A 168 -19.76 -33.34 -0.84
CA TYR A 168 -19.60 -34.26 -1.97
C TYR A 168 -18.92 -35.53 -1.41
N PRO A 169 -19.45 -36.75 -1.68
CA PRO A 169 -18.75 -38.00 -1.41
C PRO A 169 -17.46 -38.12 -2.24
#